data_AF-A0A2C6CT15-F1
#
_entry.id   AF-A0A2C6CT15-F1
#
_cell.length_a   1.000
_cell.length_b   1.000
_cell.length_c   1.000
_cell.angle_alpha   90.00
_cell.angle_beta   90.00
_cell.angle_gamma   90.00
#
_symmetry.space_group_name_H-M   'P 1'
#
loop_
_entity.id
_entity.type
_entity.pdbx_description
1 polymer ?
#
loop_
_entity_poly.entity_id
_entity_poly.type
_entity_poly.pdbx_seq_one_letter_code
_entity_poly.pdbx_strand_id
1 'polypeptide(L)'
;MRFILFLLPILFFTTTLSGQKVKEKTLKLAYQIPPEQPLDAELTTYTTTVNQNRTQLLELGLTEAQVGGKLNLRNFKRLLSGGHLRISYNLGSFEIDLGETKSKTTETKKKDGTVVKTTTYWQELPWTFPISIRVEDMNGGVIYESIYGSKAQTFRYPTKAMRSKAEMLKGLRKALKTESQKLAKTQVEKATRDLNDRLCKQIDVRLGKENLFFEYPAGKKADDAEAWETSVMTAHGILSGMSADVPPSAKDLRKQLEAQIAFWNDQIANYDPGNKKERKYFHSAAFNLAVVDYALEDFDSASRRAEELENQVNWNKDRCRSIQRMAGDAKESLGQYPNGSRHYPLRDLSDTQGPNNPTYGDIAPVTIEVVTLETPGYIIHREYGRVEGTFSYTERDLLRHNFGPRNVRFTDQGGNYVEVSPRALKEMRFDAYHYVSDRLGSGLVTGKLLNNFYRVLEDGKMKLMELQAFYPDDSDPRTLYIIRPNGKDVSLNFSNPRWANWKSAFAKIFEDCPRLQASIKAGEVERDREQIRSAIVTYNMDDCSMD
;
A
#
# COMPACT_ATOMS: atom_id res chain seq x y z
N MET A 1 -37.31 -65.07 -33.21
CA MET A 1 -36.70 -65.01 -34.56
C MET A 1 -35.50 -64.07 -34.49
N ARG A 2 -34.28 -64.63 -34.71
CA ARG A 2 -33.00 -64.05 -35.20
C ARG A 2 -32.47 -62.66 -34.75
N PHE A 3 -31.12 -62.62 -34.63
CA PHE A 3 -30.13 -61.52 -34.55
C PHE A 3 -29.58 -61.19 -33.15
N ILE A 4 -28.44 -61.76 -32.71
CA ILE A 4 -27.00 -61.52 -33.06
C ILE A 4 -26.54 -60.09 -32.67
N LEU A 5 -25.60 -59.95 -31.70
CA LEU A 5 -24.21 -59.51 -31.91
C LEU A 5 -23.43 -59.28 -30.59
N PHE A 6 -22.34 -60.05 -30.45
CA PHE A 6 -21.01 -59.70 -29.94
C PHE A 6 -20.84 -58.52 -28.97
N LEU A 7 -20.37 -58.82 -27.76
CA LEU A 7 -19.51 -57.91 -26.99
C LEU A 7 -18.38 -58.71 -26.32
N LEU A 8 -17.26 -58.73 -27.03
CA LEU A 8 -15.95 -59.18 -26.59
C LEU A 8 -15.43 -58.17 -25.55
N PRO A 9 -15.14 -58.55 -24.30
CA PRO A 9 -14.51 -57.63 -23.36
C PRO A 9 -13.04 -57.49 -23.74
N ILE A 10 -12.70 -56.39 -24.41
CA ILE A 10 -11.32 -55.94 -24.57
C ILE A 10 -10.82 -55.63 -23.17
N LEU A 11 -9.95 -56.49 -22.65
CA LEU A 11 -9.02 -56.20 -21.57
C LEU A 11 -8.19 -54.97 -21.95
N PHE A 12 -8.70 -53.78 -21.67
CA PHE A 12 -7.87 -52.60 -21.48
C PHE A 12 -7.29 -52.66 -20.05
N PHE A 13 -6.40 -53.62 -19.81
CA PHE A 13 -5.35 -53.41 -18.81
C PHE A 13 -4.42 -52.33 -19.38
N THR A 14 -4.80 -51.07 -19.19
CA THR A 14 -3.86 -49.96 -19.28
C THR A 14 -2.87 -50.15 -18.14
N THR A 15 -1.78 -50.87 -18.42
CA THR A 15 -0.58 -50.79 -17.61
C THR A 15 -0.14 -49.34 -17.65
N THR A 16 -0.45 -48.59 -16.60
CA THR A 16 0.17 -47.31 -16.35
C THR A 16 1.67 -47.58 -16.25
N LEU A 17 2.38 -47.25 -17.33
CA LEU A 17 3.83 -47.17 -17.36
C LEU A 17 4.25 -46.18 -16.27
N SER A 18 4.44 -46.66 -15.05
CA SER A 18 5.16 -45.94 -14.00
C SER A 18 6.59 -45.77 -14.49
N GLY A 19 6.82 -44.68 -15.22
CA GLY A 19 8.11 -44.26 -15.73
C GLY A 19 9.05 -43.93 -14.57
N GLN A 20 10.35 -44.17 -14.77
CA GLN A 20 11.41 -43.82 -13.83
C GLN A 20 11.31 -42.32 -13.47
N LYS A 21 11.19 -42.04 -12.17
CA LYS A 21 11.02 -40.70 -11.61
C LYS A 21 12.38 -40.16 -11.19
N VAL A 22 12.79 -39.04 -11.80
CA VAL A 22 13.90 -38.25 -11.28
C VAL A 22 13.35 -37.41 -10.12
N LYS A 23 14.02 -37.46 -8.98
CA LYS A 23 13.74 -36.62 -7.81
C LYS A 23 14.77 -35.49 -7.75
N GLU A 24 14.42 -34.47 -6.98
CA GLU A 24 15.23 -33.28 -6.79
C GLU A 24 15.53 -33.07 -5.31
N LYS A 25 16.73 -32.57 -5.05
CA LYS A 25 17.14 -32.08 -3.74
C LYS A 25 17.58 -30.63 -3.86
N THR A 26 16.75 -29.70 -3.38
CA THR A 26 17.06 -28.25 -3.40
C THR A 26 18.26 -27.93 -2.50
N LEU A 27 19.22 -27.19 -3.04
CA LEU A 27 20.37 -26.61 -2.36
C LEU A 27 20.16 -25.09 -2.29
N LYS A 28 20.16 -24.52 -1.08
CA LYS A 28 20.05 -23.07 -0.88
C LYS A 28 21.44 -22.50 -0.61
N LEU A 29 22.00 -21.78 -1.57
CA LEU A 29 23.27 -21.10 -1.40
C LEU A 29 23.05 -19.64 -1.00
N ALA A 30 23.75 -19.20 0.04
CA ALA A 30 23.78 -17.81 0.45
C ALA A 30 25.13 -17.21 0.07
N TYR A 31 25.11 -16.00 -0.46
CA TYR A 31 26.30 -15.28 -0.91
C TYR A 31 26.15 -13.79 -0.61
N GLN A 32 27.23 -13.03 -0.71
CA GLN A 32 27.20 -11.59 -0.53
C GLN A 32 26.78 -10.87 -1.81
N ILE A 33 26.20 -9.69 -1.69
CA ILE A 33 25.98 -8.78 -2.81
C ILE A 33 26.65 -7.46 -2.43
N PRO A 34 27.66 -6.99 -3.19
CA PRO A 34 28.33 -5.74 -2.90
C PRO A 34 27.37 -4.55 -3.07
N PRO A 35 27.65 -3.41 -2.39
CA PRO A 35 26.91 -2.18 -2.60
C PRO A 35 27.14 -1.61 -4.00
N GLU A 36 26.16 -0.85 -4.50
CA GLU A 36 26.31 -0.11 -5.76
C GLU A 36 27.31 1.04 -5.66
N GLN A 37 27.42 1.64 -4.47
CA GLN A 37 28.35 2.71 -4.14
C GLN A 37 29.04 2.39 -2.81
N PRO A 38 30.16 1.64 -2.84
CA PRO A 38 30.92 1.35 -1.65
C PRO A 38 31.42 2.65 -1.01
N LEU A 39 31.20 2.78 0.30
CA LEU A 39 31.72 3.89 1.09
C LEU A 39 33.15 3.59 1.54
N ASP A 40 33.86 4.65 1.94
CA ASP A 40 35.20 4.58 2.50
C ASP A 40 35.27 3.52 3.63
N ALA A 41 36.41 2.83 3.71
CA ALA A 41 36.69 1.83 4.73
C ALA A 41 36.72 2.44 6.15
N GLU A 42 37.06 3.73 6.27
CA GLU A 42 37.09 4.43 7.56
C GLU A 42 35.69 4.63 8.18
N LEU A 43 34.64 4.69 7.34
CA LEU A 43 33.26 4.85 7.79
C LEU A 43 32.71 3.51 8.27
N THR A 44 32.68 3.30 9.59
CA THR A 44 32.36 1.99 10.19
C THR A 44 31.14 1.99 11.10
N THR A 45 30.56 3.16 11.39
CA THR A 45 29.46 3.29 12.34
C THR A 45 28.35 4.20 11.81
N TYR A 46 27.12 3.99 12.27
CA TYR A 46 25.99 4.84 11.91
C TYR A 46 25.06 5.08 13.09
N THR A 47 24.34 6.19 13.05
CA THR A 47 23.24 6.51 13.95
C THR A 47 21.97 6.75 13.13
N THR A 48 20.82 6.36 13.67
CA THR A 48 19.52 6.66 13.07
C THR A 48 18.79 7.74 13.86
N THR A 49 18.18 8.69 13.15
CA THR A 49 17.33 9.73 13.74
C THR A 49 16.00 9.77 12.99
N VAL A 50 14.92 10.09 13.70
CA VAL A 50 13.60 10.31 13.09
C VAL A 50 13.23 11.75 13.32
N ASN A 51 13.32 12.57 12.28
CA ASN A 51 13.15 14.01 12.41
C ASN A 51 11.69 14.36 12.25
N GLN A 52 10.90 14.14 13.30
CA GLN A 52 9.47 14.41 13.33
C GLN A 52 9.01 14.95 14.67
N ASN A 53 7.86 15.64 14.66
CA ASN A 53 7.18 15.95 15.90
C ASN A 53 6.72 14.63 16.56
N ARG A 54 7.21 14.35 17.77
CA ARG A 54 6.86 13.16 18.56
C ARG A 54 5.34 12.93 18.64
N THR A 55 4.55 14.00 18.68
CA THR A 55 3.08 13.93 18.69
C THR A 55 2.52 13.25 17.44
N GLN A 56 3.09 13.48 16.26
CA GLN A 56 2.60 12.87 15.00
C GLN A 56 2.86 11.36 14.97
N LEU A 57 4.02 10.90 15.44
CA LEU A 57 4.30 9.45 15.56
C LEU A 57 3.34 8.80 16.56
N LEU A 58 3.07 9.45 17.69
CA LEU A 58 2.12 8.97 18.69
C LEU A 58 0.69 8.90 18.15
N GLU A 59 0.25 9.88 17.36
CA GLU A 59 -1.06 9.86 16.68
C GLU A 59 -1.21 8.69 15.68
N LEU A 60 -0.10 8.22 15.13
CA LEU A 60 -0.04 7.03 14.27
C LEU A 60 0.16 5.73 15.04
N GLY A 61 0.35 5.79 16.36
CA GLY A 61 0.68 4.63 17.19
C GLY A 61 2.01 4.00 16.77
N LEU A 62 3.00 4.84 16.48
CA LEU A 62 4.37 4.48 16.09
C LEU A 62 5.39 5.08 17.07
N THR A 63 6.56 4.44 17.17
CA THR A 63 7.73 4.95 17.90
C THR A 63 8.90 5.17 16.95
N GLU A 64 9.87 5.99 17.35
CA GLU A 64 11.10 6.19 16.57
C GLU A 64 11.85 4.88 16.33
N ALA A 65 11.85 3.97 17.31
CA ALA A 65 12.42 2.64 17.19
C ALA A 65 11.70 1.76 16.15
N GLN A 66 10.39 1.95 15.93
CA GLN A 66 9.67 1.22 14.89
C GLN A 66 9.98 1.71 13.48
N VAL A 67 10.42 2.96 13.34
CA VAL A 67 10.84 3.59 12.08
C VAL A 67 12.34 3.38 11.88
N GLY A 68 13.19 4.13 12.57
CA GLY A 68 14.65 4.09 12.40
C GLY A 68 15.34 2.90 13.09
N GLY A 69 14.62 2.16 13.94
CA GLY A 69 15.23 1.05 14.69
C GLY A 69 15.38 -0.26 13.92
N LYS A 70 14.73 -0.39 12.76
CA LYS A 70 14.75 -1.60 11.93
C LYS A 70 15.86 -1.62 10.90
N LEU A 71 16.56 -0.51 10.69
CA LEU A 71 17.71 -0.47 9.80
C LEU A 71 18.84 -1.32 10.41
N ASN A 72 19.39 -2.20 9.59
CA ASN A 72 20.57 -2.98 9.94
C ASN A 72 21.51 -2.98 8.73
N LEU A 73 22.68 -2.36 8.91
CA LEU A 73 23.74 -2.38 7.92
C LEU A 73 24.81 -3.39 8.38
N ARG A 74 25.13 -4.39 7.55
CA ARG A 74 25.99 -5.53 7.89
C ARG A 74 27.47 -5.13 8.05
N ASN A 75 27.94 -4.12 7.32
CA ASN A 75 29.30 -3.61 7.44
C ASN A 75 29.43 -2.36 8.33
N PHE A 76 28.40 -2.02 9.09
CA PHE A 76 28.44 -0.85 9.96
C PHE A 76 27.84 -1.14 11.34
N LYS A 77 28.50 -0.64 12.39
CA LYS A 77 27.99 -0.74 13.76
C LYS A 77 27.00 0.37 14.04
N ARG A 78 25.81 0.02 14.52
CA ARG A 78 24.84 1.01 14.97
C ARG A 78 25.25 1.57 16.33
N LEU A 79 25.31 2.90 16.43
CA LEU A 79 25.50 3.64 17.69
C LEU A 79 24.22 4.42 18.02
N LEU A 80 23.97 4.63 19.31
CA LEU A 80 22.84 5.46 19.78
C LEU A 80 22.95 6.92 19.31
N SER A 81 24.17 7.41 19.18
CA SER A 81 24.50 8.76 18.72
C SER A 81 25.94 8.80 18.24
N GLY A 82 26.27 9.77 17.39
CA GLY A 82 27.64 10.05 16.99
C GLY A 82 28.28 9.00 16.08
N GLY A 83 27.52 8.36 15.19
CA GLY A 83 28.07 7.50 14.15
C GLY A 83 28.83 8.27 13.07
N HIS A 84 29.69 7.60 12.31
CA HIS A 84 30.31 8.19 11.11
C HIS A 84 29.24 8.66 10.10
N LEU A 85 28.14 7.92 10.03
CA LEU A 85 26.97 8.26 9.23
C LEU A 85 25.79 8.64 10.12
N ARG A 86 25.07 9.71 9.74
CA ARG A 86 23.73 9.99 10.28
C ARG A 86 22.67 9.65 9.26
N ILE A 87 21.75 8.78 9.64
CA ILE A 87 20.67 8.28 8.79
C ILE A 87 19.35 8.83 9.34
N SER A 88 18.82 9.81 8.62
CA SER A 88 17.70 10.63 9.00
C SER A 88 16.44 10.20 8.27
N TYR A 89 15.40 9.81 9.02
CA TYR A 89 14.06 9.58 8.48
C TYR A 89 13.22 10.84 8.66
N ASN A 90 12.71 11.40 7.56
CA ASN A 90 11.80 12.55 7.60
C ASN A 90 10.44 12.12 7.07
N LEU A 91 9.39 12.28 7.88
CA LEU A 91 8.02 11.98 7.47
C LEU A 91 7.31 13.30 7.12
N GLY A 92 6.88 13.46 5.88
CA GLY A 92 6.03 14.60 5.53
C GLY A 92 4.67 14.52 6.22
N SER A 93 3.80 15.47 5.91
CA SER A 93 2.40 15.37 6.27
C SER A 93 1.72 14.22 5.52
N PHE A 94 0.87 13.47 6.23
CA PHE A 94 -0.07 12.56 5.58
C PHE A 94 -1.32 13.34 5.18
N GLU A 95 -1.59 13.40 3.88
CA GLU A 95 -2.67 14.20 3.32
C GLU A 95 -3.59 13.31 2.48
N ILE A 96 -4.91 13.56 2.58
CA ILE A 96 -5.94 12.92 1.78
C ILE A 96 -6.76 14.04 1.15
N ASP A 97 -6.84 14.04 -0.17
CA ASP A 97 -7.56 15.02 -0.99
C ASP A 97 -9.03 14.62 -1.21
N LEU A 98 -9.80 15.51 -1.84
CA LEU A 98 -11.17 15.25 -2.26
C LEU A 98 -11.20 14.03 -3.17
N GLY A 99 -11.98 13.06 -2.73
CA GLY A 99 -12.18 11.84 -3.49
C GLY A 99 -13.36 11.91 -4.44
N GLU A 100 -13.23 11.24 -5.58
CA GLU A 100 -14.34 11.09 -6.51
C GLU A 100 -15.23 9.93 -6.10
N THR A 101 -16.55 10.16 -6.08
CA THR A 101 -17.49 9.04 -5.96
C THR A 101 -17.57 8.30 -7.29
N LYS A 102 -17.26 7.01 -7.26
CA LYS A 102 -17.39 6.09 -8.39
C LYS A 102 -18.56 5.15 -8.18
N SER A 103 -19.08 4.60 -9.27
CA SER A 103 -20.14 3.59 -9.23
C SER A 103 -19.97 2.55 -10.31
N LYS A 104 -20.48 1.33 -10.05
CA LYS A 104 -20.57 0.25 -11.04
C LYS A 104 -21.93 -0.39 -10.96
N THR A 105 -22.61 -0.47 -12.10
CA THR A 105 -23.86 -1.22 -12.26
C THR A 105 -23.56 -2.57 -12.88
N THR A 106 -24.03 -3.63 -12.24
CA THR A 106 -23.93 -5.01 -12.75
C THR A 106 -25.34 -5.53 -13.02
N GLU A 107 -25.52 -6.16 -14.17
CA GLU A 107 -26.77 -6.80 -14.57
C GLU A 107 -26.68 -8.29 -14.32
N THR A 108 -27.61 -8.82 -13.53
CA THR A 108 -27.74 -10.26 -13.30
C THR A 108 -29.10 -10.71 -13.79
N LYS A 109 -29.11 -11.59 -14.79
CA LYS A 109 -30.33 -12.22 -15.30
C LYS A 109 -30.67 -13.44 -14.43
N LYS A 110 -31.86 -13.44 -13.85
CA LYS A 110 -32.40 -14.56 -13.07
C LYS A 110 -32.92 -15.65 -14.03
N LYS A 111 -33.09 -16.87 -13.51
CA LYS A 111 -33.55 -18.05 -14.29
C LYS A 111 -34.95 -17.88 -14.90
N ASP A 112 -35.76 -16.98 -14.35
CA ASP A 112 -37.09 -16.58 -14.84
C ASP A 112 -37.03 -15.54 -15.97
N GLY A 113 -35.84 -15.12 -16.39
CA GLY A 113 -35.64 -14.09 -17.41
C GLY A 113 -35.59 -12.66 -16.87
N THR A 114 -35.88 -12.43 -15.59
CA THR A 114 -35.89 -11.10 -14.95
C THR A 114 -34.46 -10.56 -14.84
N VAL A 115 -34.23 -9.34 -15.34
CA VAL A 115 -32.94 -8.65 -15.21
C VAL A 115 -32.92 -7.82 -13.94
N VAL A 116 -31.98 -8.10 -13.03
CA VAL A 116 -31.74 -7.31 -11.82
C VAL A 116 -30.49 -6.46 -12.00
N LYS A 117 -30.66 -5.13 -11.99
CA LYS A 117 -29.55 -4.17 -11.98
C LYS A 117 -29.13 -3.90 -10.54
N THR A 118 -27.87 -4.17 -10.21
CA THR A 118 -27.29 -3.81 -8.90
C THR A 118 -26.22 -2.75 -9.12
N THR A 119 -26.49 -1.51 -8.68
CA THR A 119 -25.50 -0.44 -8.64
C THR A 119 -24.78 -0.45 -7.31
N THR A 120 -23.45 -0.35 -7.35
CA THR A 120 -22.58 -0.26 -6.17
C THR A 120 -21.72 1.00 -6.26
N TYR A 121 -21.41 1.59 -5.11
CA TYR A 121 -20.74 2.88 -4.96
C TYR A 121 -19.49 2.74 -4.09
N TRP A 122 -18.45 3.48 -4.42
CA TRP A 122 -17.24 3.67 -3.61
C TRP A 122 -16.68 5.07 -3.86
N GLN A 123 -15.72 5.47 -3.05
CA GLN A 123 -14.98 6.71 -3.17
C GLN A 123 -13.50 6.40 -3.37
N GLU A 124 -12.89 7.09 -4.32
CA GLU A 124 -11.46 7.06 -4.61
C GLU A 124 -10.87 8.36 -4.09
N LEU A 125 -10.13 8.27 -2.99
CA LEU A 125 -9.53 9.39 -2.28
C LEU A 125 -8.04 9.45 -2.63
N PRO A 126 -7.59 10.47 -3.37
CA PRO A 126 -6.16 10.70 -3.54
C PRO A 126 -5.51 10.98 -2.18
N TRP A 127 -4.26 10.57 -2.01
CA TRP A 127 -3.49 10.80 -0.81
C TRP A 127 -2.00 10.90 -1.14
N THR A 128 -1.28 11.67 -0.34
CA THR A 128 0.18 11.83 -0.40
C THR A 128 0.79 11.57 0.98
N PHE A 129 1.99 11.00 0.99
CA PHE A 129 2.76 10.82 2.21
C PHE A 129 4.25 10.73 1.87
N PRO A 130 4.93 11.86 1.62
CA PRO A 130 6.33 11.81 1.29
C PRO A 130 7.12 11.46 2.54
N ILE A 131 7.84 10.36 2.49
CA ILE A 131 8.71 9.90 3.57
C ILE A 131 10.09 9.76 2.95
N SER A 132 11.10 10.38 3.54
CA SER A 132 12.45 10.36 3.01
C SER A 132 13.43 9.74 3.99
N ILE A 133 14.50 9.19 3.42
CA ILE A 133 15.72 8.84 4.12
C ILE A 133 16.84 9.71 3.57
N ARG A 134 17.64 10.31 4.45
CA ARG A 134 18.81 11.10 4.10
C ARG A 134 20.01 10.59 4.90
N VAL A 135 21.11 10.34 4.23
CA VAL A 135 22.36 9.87 4.83
C VAL A 135 23.40 10.95 4.68
N GLU A 136 23.99 11.32 5.81
CA GLU A 136 25.02 12.34 5.89
C GLU A 136 26.29 11.74 6.48
N ASP A 137 27.44 12.24 6.02
CA ASP A 137 28.71 11.99 6.66
C ASP A 137 28.88 12.81 7.96
N MET A 138 30.00 12.59 8.65
CA MET A 138 30.36 13.28 9.89
C MET A 138 30.58 14.78 9.75
N ASN A 139 30.70 15.30 8.53
CA ASN A 139 30.87 16.72 8.20
C ASN A 139 29.56 17.37 7.70
N GLY A 140 28.46 16.62 7.65
CA GLY A 140 27.16 17.09 7.16
C GLY A 140 27.00 17.01 5.64
N GLY A 141 27.96 16.43 4.91
CA GLY A 141 27.84 16.16 3.48
C GLY A 141 26.79 15.08 3.21
N VAL A 142 25.88 15.33 2.25
CA VAL A 142 24.83 14.36 1.88
C VAL A 142 25.42 13.30 0.97
N ILE A 143 25.42 12.05 1.43
CA ILE A 143 25.90 10.89 0.67
C ILE A 143 24.76 10.27 -0.15
N TYR A 144 23.56 10.21 0.44
CA TYR A 144 22.42 9.55 -0.18
C TYR A 144 21.11 10.16 0.28
N GLU A 145 20.15 10.29 -0.63
CA GLU A 145 18.79 10.71 -0.33
C GLU A 145 17.79 9.93 -1.19
N SER A 146 16.69 9.51 -0.58
CA SER A 146 15.59 8.88 -1.31
C SER A 146 14.25 9.23 -0.69
N ILE A 147 13.23 9.38 -1.53
CA ILE A 147 11.88 9.74 -1.12
C ILE A 147 10.91 8.63 -1.58
N TYR A 148 10.01 8.24 -0.69
CA TYR A 148 8.86 7.39 -0.92
C TYR A 148 7.60 8.27 -0.90
N GLY A 149 6.60 7.97 -1.73
CA GLY A 149 5.26 8.57 -1.58
C GLY A 149 5.15 10.05 -1.95
N SER A 150 6.08 10.58 -2.77
CA SER A 150 6.02 11.95 -3.31
C SER A 150 4.93 12.16 -4.36
N LYS A 151 4.40 11.08 -4.95
CA LYS A 151 3.30 11.13 -5.91
C LYS A 151 1.99 10.74 -5.24
N ALA A 152 0.91 11.41 -5.62
CA ALA A 152 -0.44 11.06 -5.18
C ALA A 152 -0.78 9.61 -5.53
N GLN A 153 -1.34 8.90 -4.56
CA GLN A 153 -1.86 7.54 -4.68
C GLN A 153 -3.35 7.55 -4.33
N THR A 154 -4.08 6.50 -4.70
CA THR A 154 -5.52 6.46 -4.44
C THR A 154 -5.85 5.41 -3.38
N PHE A 155 -6.64 5.82 -2.39
CA PHE A 155 -7.26 4.96 -1.40
C PHE A 155 -8.74 4.79 -1.73
N ARG A 156 -9.22 3.54 -1.74
CA ARG A 156 -10.62 3.24 -2.03
C ARG A 156 -11.40 2.96 -0.76
N TYR A 157 -12.47 3.72 -0.53
CA TYR A 157 -13.41 3.49 0.55
C TYR A 157 -14.85 3.29 0.07
N PRO A 158 -15.62 2.37 0.66
CA PRO A 158 -15.15 1.22 1.41
C PRO A 158 -14.41 0.25 0.49
N THR A 159 -13.60 -0.64 1.06
CA THR A 159 -12.90 -1.69 0.29
C THR A 159 -13.88 -2.56 -0.52
N LYS A 160 -15.09 -2.79 0.02
CA LYS A 160 -16.21 -3.43 -0.68
C LYS A 160 -17.28 -2.40 -1.00
N ALA A 161 -17.53 -2.17 -2.29
CA ALA A 161 -18.51 -1.19 -2.75
C ALA A 161 -19.91 -1.46 -2.15
N MET A 162 -20.64 -0.40 -1.83
CA MET A 162 -21.94 -0.47 -1.16
C MET A 162 -23.08 -0.10 -2.09
N ARG A 163 -24.29 -0.59 -1.81
CA ARG A 163 -25.46 -0.36 -2.68
C ARG A 163 -26.09 1.03 -2.49
N SER A 164 -25.85 1.68 -1.36
CA SER A 164 -26.31 3.04 -1.08
C SER A 164 -25.15 4.04 -1.09
N LYS A 165 -25.23 5.04 -1.96
CA LYS A 165 -24.28 6.16 -2.01
C LYS A 165 -24.31 6.97 -0.70
N ALA A 166 -25.49 7.20 -0.14
CA ALA A 166 -25.65 7.96 1.10
C ALA A 166 -25.02 7.23 2.30
N GLU A 167 -25.23 5.91 2.40
CA GLU A 167 -24.57 5.10 3.43
C GLU A 167 -23.05 5.07 3.25
N MET A 168 -22.58 5.07 2.01
CA MET A 168 -21.14 5.16 1.67
C MET A 168 -20.51 6.44 2.17
N LEU A 169 -21.08 7.58 1.84
CA LEU A 169 -20.58 8.87 2.30
C LEU A 169 -20.66 9.01 3.83
N LYS A 170 -21.74 8.50 4.44
CA LYS A 170 -21.91 8.49 5.91
C LYS A 170 -20.87 7.60 6.60
N GLY A 171 -20.63 6.41 6.05
CA GLY A 171 -19.60 5.49 6.52
C GLY A 171 -18.22 6.11 6.41
N LEU A 172 -17.91 6.74 5.27
CA LEU A 172 -16.63 7.39 5.04
C LEU A 172 -16.36 8.46 6.09
N ARG A 173 -17.30 9.38 6.34
CA ARG A 173 -17.11 10.45 7.34
C ARG A 173 -16.77 9.91 8.72
N LYS A 174 -17.41 8.83 9.14
CA LYS A 174 -17.14 8.17 10.43
C LYS A 174 -15.79 7.46 10.45
N ALA A 175 -15.45 6.80 9.36
CA ALA A 175 -14.26 5.95 9.27
C ALA A 175 -13.00 6.71 8.85
N LEU A 176 -13.12 7.90 8.23
CA LEU A 176 -12.01 8.61 7.58
C LEU A 176 -10.85 8.83 8.53
N LYS A 177 -11.09 9.26 9.78
CA LYS A 177 -10.03 9.42 10.79
C LYS A 177 -9.29 8.10 11.03
N THR A 178 -10.01 7.05 11.38
CA THR A 178 -9.42 5.74 11.71
C THR A 178 -8.73 5.09 10.51
N GLU A 179 -9.37 5.12 9.33
CA GLU A 179 -8.82 4.56 8.09
C GLU A 179 -7.61 5.37 7.60
N SER A 180 -7.63 6.70 7.74
CA SER A 180 -6.49 7.57 7.42
C SER A 180 -5.29 7.26 8.33
N GLN A 181 -5.49 7.11 9.64
CA GLN A 181 -4.43 6.74 10.58
C GLN A 181 -3.87 5.34 10.29
N LYS A 182 -4.75 4.38 10.00
CA LYS A 182 -4.35 3.01 9.65
C LYS A 182 -3.57 2.98 8.34
N LEU A 183 -4.03 3.72 7.33
CA LEU A 183 -3.36 3.86 6.05
C LEU A 183 -1.99 4.51 6.23
N ALA A 184 -1.93 5.66 6.90
CA ALA A 184 -0.69 6.36 7.22
C ALA A 184 0.32 5.44 7.92
N LYS A 185 -0.08 4.75 9.00
CA LYS A 185 0.78 3.78 9.68
C LYS A 185 1.32 2.70 8.74
N THR A 186 0.45 2.10 7.93
CA THR A 186 0.83 1.08 6.95
C THR A 186 1.84 1.63 5.93
N GLN A 187 1.65 2.87 5.49
CA GLN A 187 2.56 3.52 4.55
C GLN A 187 3.91 3.86 5.19
N VAL A 188 3.97 4.27 6.46
CA VAL A 188 5.26 4.47 7.15
C VAL A 188 6.03 3.16 7.25
N GLU A 189 5.38 2.06 7.65
CA GLU A 189 6.02 0.75 7.76
C GLU A 189 6.55 0.25 6.41
N LYS A 190 5.77 0.45 5.35
CA LYS A 190 6.18 0.10 3.98
C LYS A 190 7.32 1.00 3.49
N ALA A 191 7.18 2.31 3.62
CA ALA A 191 8.21 3.28 3.22
C ALA A 191 9.52 3.01 3.94
N THR A 192 9.49 2.75 5.25
CA THR A 192 10.68 2.42 6.03
C THR A 192 11.37 1.18 5.48
N ARG A 193 10.63 0.11 5.19
CA ARG A 193 11.20 -1.12 4.60
C ARG A 193 11.83 -0.82 3.23
N ASP A 194 11.07 -0.18 2.35
CA ASP A 194 11.50 0.11 0.97
C ASP A 194 12.73 1.03 0.95
N LEU A 195 12.75 2.07 1.79
CA LEU A 195 13.87 3.01 1.91
C LEU A 195 15.10 2.34 2.52
N ASN A 196 14.94 1.46 3.51
CA ASN A 196 16.04 0.68 4.08
C ASN A 196 16.63 -0.27 3.03
N ASP A 197 15.79 -0.99 2.29
CA ASP A 197 16.24 -1.92 1.26
C ASP A 197 17.03 -1.20 0.16
N ARG A 198 16.56 -0.02 -0.26
CA ARG A 198 17.27 0.84 -1.22
C ARG A 198 18.59 1.35 -0.65
N LEU A 199 18.59 1.83 0.60
CA LEU A 199 19.81 2.30 1.24
C LEU A 199 20.84 1.17 1.39
N CYS A 200 20.44 0.01 1.89
CA CYS A 200 21.30 -1.16 2.00
C CYS A 200 21.87 -1.54 0.62
N LYS A 201 21.07 -1.49 -0.45
CA LYS A 201 21.55 -1.75 -1.82
C LYS A 201 22.59 -0.73 -2.27
N GLN A 202 22.40 0.52 -1.87
CA GLN A 202 23.28 1.61 -2.26
C GLN A 202 24.64 1.52 -1.58
N ILE A 203 24.69 1.38 -0.25
CA ILE A 203 25.91 1.64 0.53
C ILE A 203 26.45 0.46 1.33
N ASP A 204 25.70 -0.64 1.45
CA ASP A 204 26.07 -1.76 2.32
C ASP A 204 26.04 -3.12 1.60
N VAL A 205 26.69 -4.12 2.22
CA VAL A 205 26.68 -5.50 1.71
C VAL A 205 25.38 -6.19 2.10
N ARG A 206 24.75 -6.85 1.13
CA ARG A 206 23.49 -7.57 1.34
C ARG A 206 23.68 -9.08 1.22
N LEU A 207 22.78 -9.84 1.85
CA LEU A 207 22.76 -11.29 1.72
C LEU A 207 21.90 -11.71 0.51
N GLY A 208 22.54 -12.24 -0.52
CA GLY A 208 21.90 -12.93 -1.64
C GLY A 208 21.56 -14.37 -1.29
N LYS A 209 20.53 -14.92 -1.94
CA LYS A 209 20.15 -16.34 -1.83
C LYS A 209 19.78 -16.89 -3.20
N GLU A 210 20.36 -18.03 -3.54
CA GLU A 210 20.07 -18.78 -4.76
C GLU A 210 19.57 -20.18 -4.42
N ASN A 211 18.61 -20.67 -5.19
CA ASN A 211 18.11 -22.03 -5.08
C ASN A 211 18.62 -22.82 -6.28
N LEU A 212 19.54 -23.74 -6.01
CA LEU A 212 19.97 -24.78 -6.94
C LEU A 212 19.25 -26.09 -6.57
N PHE A 213 19.41 -27.12 -7.38
CA PHE A 213 18.96 -28.46 -7.01
C PHE A 213 19.88 -29.50 -7.60
N PHE A 214 20.04 -30.61 -6.89
CA PHE A 214 20.61 -31.83 -7.42
C PHE A 214 19.51 -32.74 -7.93
N GLU A 215 19.81 -33.51 -8.98
CA GLU A 215 18.93 -34.51 -9.56
C GLU A 215 19.41 -35.92 -9.21
N TYR A 216 18.46 -36.81 -8.95
CA TYR A 216 18.77 -38.23 -8.80
C TYR A 216 17.64 -39.13 -9.31
N PRO A 217 17.95 -40.17 -10.10
CA PRO A 217 17.02 -41.23 -10.43
C PRO A 217 16.53 -41.92 -9.15
N ALA A 218 15.21 -42.08 -9.01
CA ALA A 218 14.61 -42.66 -7.81
C ALA A 218 13.52 -43.70 -8.11
N GLY A 219 13.32 -44.60 -7.15
CA GLY A 219 12.27 -45.61 -7.16
C GLY A 219 12.77 -47.00 -7.56
N LYS A 220 11.91 -48.02 -7.39
CA LYS A 220 12.26 -49.44 -7.52
C LYS A 220 12.77 -49.90 -8.90
N LYS A 221 12.61 -49.06 -9.93
CA LYS A 221 13.03 -49.35 -11.31
C LYS A 221 14.28 -48.57 -11.71
N ALA A 222 14.89 -47.86 -10.77
CA ALA A 222 16.12 -47.14 -11.00
C ALA A 222 17.29 -47.96 -10.48
N ASP A 223 18.22 -48.26 -11.37
CA ASP A 223 19.46 -48.94 -11.02
C ASP A 223 20.23 -48.05 -10.03
N ASP A 224 20.74 -48.67 -8.97
CA ASP A 224 21.51 -48.03 -7.89
C ASP A 224 20.87 -46.77 -7.28
N ALA A 225 19.53 -46.72 -7.20
CA ALA A 225 18.79 -45.58 -6.69
C ALA A 225 19.27 -45.09 -5.30
N GLU A 226 19.69 -46.01 -4.43
CA GLU A 226 20.24 -45.69 -3.10
C GLU A 226 21.62 -45.03 -3.18
N ALA A 227 22.49 -45.46 -4.09
CA ALA A 227 23.80 -44.85 -4.30
C ALA A 227 23.66 -43.43 -4.85
N TRP A 228 22.73 -43.23 -5.80
CA TRP A 228 22.37 -41.92 -6.33
C TRP A 228 21.87 -40.96 -5.25
N GLU A 229 20.89 -41.41 -4.44
CA GLU A 229 20.35 -40.61 -3.35
C GLU A 229 21.43 -40.28 -2.30
N THR A 230 22.26 -41.26 -1.93
CA THR A 230 23.37 -41.06 -0.98
C THR A 230 24.38 -40.03 -1.50
N SER A 231 24.79 -40.15 -2.76
CA SER A 231 25.73 -39.22 -3.40
C SER A 231 25.19 -37.78 -3.38
N VAL A 232 23.93 -37.60 -3.78
CA VAL A 232 23.27 -36.29 -3.77
C VAL A 232 23.11 -35.72 -2.35
N MET A 233 22.71 -36.53 -1.37
CA MET A 233 22.51 -36.06 0.00
C MET A 233 23.83 -35.67 0.67
N THR A 234 24.92 -36.41 0.40
CA THR A 234 26.26 -36.05 0.89
C THR A 234 26.75 -34.75 0.26
N ALA A 235 26.67 -34.61 -1.07
CA ALA A 235 27.05 -33.36 -1.74
C ALA A 235 26.24 -32.16 -1.26
N HIS A 236 24.92 -32.34 -1.10
CA HIS A 236 24.06 -31.33 -0.51
C HIS A 236 24.51 -30.96 0.91
N GLY A 237 24.84 -31.94 1.76
CA GLY A 237 25.32 -31.70 3.12
C GLY A 237 26.59 -30.85 3.18
N ILE A 238 27.56 -31.15 2.30
CA ILE A 238 28.82 -30.40 2.18
C ILE A 238 28.55 -28.95 1.76
N LEU A 239 27.84 -28.75 0.65
CA LEU A 239 27.62 -27.41 0.09
C LEU A 239 26.64 -26.56 0.89
N SER A 240 25.68 -27.17 1.61
CA SER A 240 24.78 -26.42 2.50
C SER A 240 25.50 -25.85 3.73
N GLY A 241 26.71 -26.32 4.02
CA GLY A 241 27.57 -25.78 5.09
C GLY A 241 28.30 -24.50 4.71
N MET A 242 28.24 -24.06 3.45
CA MET A 242 28.89 -22.84 2.99
C MET A 242 28.25 -21.60 3.63
N SER A 243 29.08 -20.65 4.07
CA SER A 243 28.65 -19.36 4.61
C SER A 243 29.00 -18.24 3.64
N ALA A 244 28.08 -17.30 3.42
CA ALA A 244 28.35 -16.09 2.64
C ALA A 244 29.52 -15.26 3.22
N ASP A 245 29.73 -15.35 4.53
CA ASP A 245 30.67 -14.52 5.28
C ASP A 245 32.07 -15.15 5.37
N VAL A 246 32.27 -16.34 4.78
CA VAL A 246 33.54 -17.07 4.85
C VAL A 246 33.93 -17.48 3.43
N PRO A 247 35.08 -17.02 2.91
CA PRO A 247 35.58 -17.48 1.63
C PRO A 247 35.73 -19.01 1.64
N PRO A 248 35.01 -19.75 0.81
CA PRO A 248 35.15 -21.18 0.74
C PRO A 248 36.51 -21.51 0.15
N SER A 249 37.25 -22.40 0.78
CA SER A 249 38.38 -23.04 0.12
C SER A 249 37.82 -23.99 -0.93
N ALA A 250 37.74 -23.53 -2.18
CA ALA A 250 37.25 -24.33 -3.30
C ALA A 250 38.03 -25.65 -3.42
N LYS A 251 39.34 -25.63 -3.11
CA LYS A 251 40.20 -26.83 -3.06
C LYS A 251 39.71 -27.83 -2.00
N ASP A 252 39.43 -27.38 -0.78
CA ASP A 252 39.00 -28.26 0.31
C ASP A 252 37.58 -28.78 0.09
N LEU A 253 36.69 -27.96 -0.45
CA LEU A 253 35.34 -28.40 -0.82
C LEU A 253 35.38 -29.40 -1.97
N ARG A 254 36.21 -29.18 -3.01
CA ARG A 254 36.41 -30.16 -4.09
C ARG A 254 36.94 -31.49 -3.54
N LYS A 255 37.85 -31.46 -2.57
CA LYS A 255 38.34 -32.67 -1.88
C LYS A 255 37.24 -33.39 -1.10
N GLN A 256 36.38 -32.66 -0.39
CA GLN A 256 35.25 -33.26 0.32
C GLN A 256 34.23 -33.89 -0.64
N LEU A 257 34.08 -33.33 -1.85
CA LEU A 257 33.17 -33.81 -2.89
C LEU A 257 33.77 -34.88 -3.81
N GLU A 258 35.03 -35.28 -3.60
CA GLU A 258 35.79 -36.14 -4.52
C GLU A 258 35.04 -37.45 -4.85
N ALA A 259 34.48 -38.11 -3.84
CA ALA A 259 33.73 -39.35 -4.02
C ALA A 259 32.45 -39.15 -4.85
N GLN A 260 31.75 -38.03 -4.67
CA GLN A 260 30.51 -37.73 -5.41
C GLN A 260 30.81 -37.33 -6.86
N ILE A 261 31.88 -36.55 -7.07
CA ILE A 261 32.37 -36.19 -8.40
C ILE A 261 32.82 -37.45 -9.15
N ALA A 262 33.56 -38.35 -8.50
CA ALA A 262 33.97 -39.62 -9.10
C ALA A 262 32.76 -40.49 -9.46
N PHE A 263 31.79 -40.61 -8.56
CA PHE A 263 30.54 -41.31 -8.82
C PHE A 263 29.82 -40.75 -10.06
N TRP A 264 29.57 -39.44 -10.15
CA TRP A 264 28.85 -38.89 -11.30
C TRP A 264 29.64 -39.00 -12.61
N ASN A 265 30.96 -38.88 -12.60
CA ASN A 265 31.76 -39.12 -13.81
C ASN A 265 31.67 -40.58 -14.29
N ASP A 266 31.67 -41.55 -13.36
CA ASP A 266 31.45 -42.96 -13.70
C ASP A 266 30.06 -43.18 -14.30
N GLN A 267 29.02 -42.58 -13.72
CA GLN A 267 27.66 -42.67 -14.29
C GLN A 267 27.56 -42.04 -15.69
N ILE A 268 28.26 -40.94 -15.96
CA ILE A 268 28.34 -40.35 -17.32
C ILE A 268 28.97 -41.33 -18.31
N ALA A 269 30.00 -42.07 -17.90
CA ALA A 269 30.65 -43.06 -18.76
C ALA A 269 29.77 -44.30 -19.01
N ASN A 270 28.91 -44.66 -18.07
CA ASN A 270 28.12 -45.90 -18.08
C ASN A 270 26.74 -45.78 -18.76
N TYR A 271 26.27 -44.58 -19.08
CA TYR A 271 24.93 -44.36 -19.66
C TYR A 271 24.99 -43.66 -21.02
N ASP A 272 24.18 -44.12 -21.98
CA ASP A 272 24.11 -43.51 -23.32
C ASP A 272 23.17 -42.29 -23.34
N PRO A 273 23.66 -41.07 -23.68
CA PRO A 273 22.81 -39.87 -23.78
C PRO A 273 21.77 -39.94 -24.92
N GLY A 274 21.99 -40.78 -25.94
CA GLY A 274 21.04 -41.04 -27.03
C GLY A 274 19.89 -41.99 -26.65
N ASN A 275 20.10 -42.86 -25.66
CA ASN A 275 19.12 -43.84 -25.22
C ASN A 275 18.04 -43.20 -24.34
N LYS A 276 16.76 -43.35 -24.73
CA LYS A 276 15.61 -42.74 -24.04
C LYS A 276 15.47 -43.12 -22.56
N LYS A 277 15.92 -44.31 -22.16
CA LYS A 277 15.84 -44.78 -20.77
C LYS A 277 17.03 -44.27 -19.94
N GLU A 278 18.21 -44.24 -20.53
CA GLU A 278 19.48 -43.96 -19.84
C GLU A 278 19.81 -42.46 -19.80
N ARG A 279 19.37 -41.68 -20.78
CA ARG A 279 19.66 -40.24 -20.88
C ARG A 279 19.31 -39.43 -19.62
N LYS A 280 18.35 -39.88 -18.80
CA LYS A 280 17.99 -39.22 -17.54
C LYS A 280 19.06 -39.39 -16.47
N TYR A 281 19.72 -40.55 -16.45
CA TYR A 281 20.83 -40.84 -15.54
C TYR A 281 22.06 -40.05 -15.96
N PHE A 282 22.39 -40.12 -17.25
CA PHE A 282 23.43 -39.28 -17.86
C PHE A 282 23.21 -37.80 -17.52
N HIS A 283 22.01 -37.29 -17.76
CA HIS A 283 21.67 -35.90 -17.46
C HIS A 283 21.80 -35.59 -15.97
N SER A 284 21.28 -36.44 -15.08
CA SER A 284 21.35 -36.21 -13.64
C SER A 284 22.81 -36.08 -13.17
N ALA A 285 23.69 -36.97 -13.62
CA ALA A 285 25.12 -36.90 -13.26
C ALA A 285 25.81 -35.65 -13.83
N ALA A 286 25.66 -35.39 -15.12
CA ALA A 286 26.29 -34.23 -15.78
C ALA A 286 25.77 -32.90 -15.21
N PHE A 287 24.46 -32.82 -14.94
CA PHE A 287 23.84 -31.66 -14.33
C PHE A 287 24.35 -31.42 -12.90
N ASN A 288 24.46 -32.48 -12.08
CA ASN A 288 24.98 -32.38 -10.72
C ASN A 288 26.43 -31.87 -10.70
N LEU A 289 27.28 -32.28 -11.67
CA LEU A 289 28.63 -31.72 -11.80
C LEU A 289 28.62 -30.23 -12.14
N ALA A 290 27.73 -29.78 -13.04
CA ALA A 290 27.58 -28.35 -13.34
C ALA A 290 27.10 -27.55 -12.12
N VAL A 291 26.20 -28.12 -11.30
CA VAL A 291 25.75 -27.52 -10.04
C VAL A 291 26.89 -27.43 -9.02
N VAL A 292 27.74 -28.45 -8.91
CA VAL A 292 28.94 -28.41 -8.07
C VAL A 292 29.89 -27.32 -8.53
N ASP A 293 30.23 -27.26 -9.81
CA ASP A 293 31.14 -26.23 -10.34
C ASP A 293 30.58 -24.82 -10.11
N TYR A 294 29.27 -24.61 -10.29
CA TYR A 294 28.61 -23.35 -9.99
C TYR A 294 28.70 -22.98 -8.50
N ALA A 295 28.41 -23.94 -7.61
CA ALA A 295 28.46 -23.73 -6.17
C ALA A 295 29.88 -23.38 -5.69
N LEU A 296 30.90 -23.92 -6.34
CA LEU A 296 32.31 -23.65 -6.08
C LEU A 296 32.84 -22.39 -6.78
N GLU A 297 31.96 -21.61 -7.43
CA GLU A 297 32.27 -20.40 -8.18
C GLU A 297 33.20 -20.60 -9.39
N ASP A 298 33.30 -21.83 -9.89
CA ASP A 298 33.93 -22.16 -11.16
C ASP A 298 32.91 -22.01 -12.29
N PHE A 299 32.48 -20.76 -12.51
CA PHE A 299 31.40 -20.43 -13.44
C PHE A 299 31.71 -20.80 -14.89
N ASP A 300 32.99 -20.79 -15.26
CA ASP A 300 33.43 -21.23 -16.58
C ASP A 300 33.21 -22.73 -16.79
N SER A 301 33.62 -23.56 -15.83
CA SER A 301 33.37 -25.00 -15.90
C SER A 301 31.88 -25.32 -15.81
N ALA A 302 31.14 -24.62 -14.96
CA ALA A 302 29.69 -24.80 -14.82
C ALA A 302 28.96 -24.50 -16.15
N SER A 303 29.28 -23.37 -16.79
CA SER A 303 28.67 -22.97 -18.05
C SER A 303 29.02 -23.95 -19.17
N ARG A 304 30.31 -24.33 -19.30
CA ARG A 304 30.77 -25.31 -20.29
C ARG A 304 30.07 -26.66 -20.14
N ARG A 305 29.99 -27.21 -18.91
CA ARG A 305 29.31 -28.50 -18.67
C ARG A 305 27.82 -28.44 -18.99
N ALA A 306 27.17 -27.32 -18.66
CA ALA A 306 25.76 -27.14 -18.98
C ALA A 306 25.53 -27.04 -20.50
N GLU A 307 26.43 -26.40 -21.24
CA GLU A 307 26.42 -26.35 -22.71
C GLU A 307 26.62 -27.72 -23.35
N GLU A 308 27.64 -28.46 -22.90
CA GLU A 308 27.90 -29.82 -23.35
C GLU A 308 26.67 -30.71 -23.12
N LEU A 309 26.05 -30.62 -21.94
CA LEU A 309 24.85 -31.39 -21.61
C LEU A 309 23.65 -31.02 -22.49
N GLU A 310 23.42 -29.72 -22.76
CA GLU A 310 22.34 -29.28 -23.65
C GLU A 310 22.50 -29.85 -25.07
N ASN A 311 23.74 -29.94 -25.54
CA ASN A 311 24.07 -30.43 -26.88
C ASN A 311 24.00 -31.96 -26.98
N GLN A 312 24.36 -32.67 -25.91
CA GLN A 312 24.39 -34.14 -25.90
C GLN A 312 23.03 -34.78 -25.62
N VAL A 313 22.16 -34.13 -24.83
CA VAL A 313 20.93 -34.75 -24.34
C VAL A 313 19.67 -33.99 -24.76
N ASN A 314 18.76 -34.69 -25.45
CA ASN A 314 17.41 -34.16 -25.74
C ASN A 314 16.42 -34.40 -24.58
N TRP A 315 16.73 -33.86 -23.40
CA TRP A 315 15.91 -33.90 -22.20
C TRP A 315 16.28 -32.75 -21.26
N ASN A 316 15.28 -32.09 -20.66
CA ASN A 316 15.43 -31.00 -19.67
C ASN A 316 16.42 -29.88 -20.05
N LYS A 317 16.50 -29.51 -21.33
CA LYS A 317 17.41 -28.44 -21.83
C LYS A 317 17.24 -27.10 -21.10
N ASP A 318 16.02 -26.78 -20.65
CA ASP A 318 15.76 -25.54 -19.91
C ASP A 318 16.55 -25.45 -18.59
N ARG A 319 16.89 -26.59 -17.97
CA ARG A 319 17.71 -26.63 -16.75
C ARG A 319 19.17 -26.30 -17.06
N CYS A 320 19.71 -26.85 -18.15
CA CYS A 320 21.03 -26.52 -18.66
C CYS A 320 21.14 -25.02 -18.92
N ARG A 321 20.18 -24.45 -19.65
CA ARG A 321 20.10 -23.01 -19.94
C ARG A 321 20.00 -22.15 -18.69
N SER A 322 19.29 -22.62 -17.67
CA SER A 322 19.20 -21.92 -16.39
C SER A 322 20.57 -21.82 -15.71
N ILE A 323 21.32 -22.93 -15.63
CA ILE A 323 22.67 -22.93 -15.03
C ILE A 323 23.63 -22.07 -15.86
N GLN A 324 23.60 -22.15 -17.19
CA GLN A 324 24.41 -21.29 -18.06
C GLN A 324 24.14 -19.81 -17.80
N ARG A 325 22.86 -19.40 -17.76
CA ARG A 325 22.50 -18.00 -17.48
C ARG A 325 22.98 -17.56 -16.12
N MET A 326 22.71 -18.37 -15.08
CA MET A 326 23.17 -18.06 -13.72
C MET A 326 24.69 -17.94 -13.66
N ALA A 327 25.43 -18.85 -14.29
CA ALA A 327 26.89 -18.82 -14.34
C ALA A 327 27.42 -17.59 -15.09
N GLY A 328 26.78 -17.22 -16.20
CA GLY A 328 27.10 -16.02 -16.97
C GLY A 328 26.89 -14.74 -16.15
N ASP A 329 25.70 -14.58 -15.57
CA ASP A 329 25.34 -13.42 -14.73
C ASP A 329 26.29 -13.31 -13.52
N ALA A 330 26.57 -14.43 -12.84
CA ALA A 330 27.47 -14.47 -11.70
C ALA A 330 28.91 -14.10 -12.11
N LYS A 331 29.41 -14.66 -13.22
CA LYS A 331 30.75 -14.36 -13.75
C LYS A 331 30.91 -12.89 -14.11
N GLU A 332 29.92 -12.29 -14.79
CA GLU A 332 29.96 -10.87 -15.16
C GLU A 332 30.02 -9.96 -13.91
N SER A 333 29.33 -10.37 -12.84
CA SER A 333 29.33 -9.60 -11.59
C SER A 333 30.61 -9.73 -10.77
N LEU A 334 31.42 -10.80 -10.93
CA LEU A 334 32.58 -11.09 -10.08
C LEU A 334 33.61 -9.95 -9.97
N GLY A 335 33.73 -9.09 -10.98
CA GLY A 335 34.63 -7.94 -10.92
C GLY A 335 34.27 -6.92 -9.81
N GLN A 336 33.04 -6.94 -9.32
CA GLN A 336 32.55 -6.09 -8.22
C GLN A 336 32.85 -6.68 -6.84
N TYR A 337 33.33 -7.92 -6.80
CA TYR A 337 33.51 -8.69 -5.58
C TYR A 337 34.95 -8.64 -5.08
N PRO A 338 35.18 -8.47 -3.76
CA PRO A 338 36.51 -8.62 -3.19
C PRO A 338 37.10 -9.99 -3.54
N ASN A 339 38.34 -9.99 -4.04
CA ASN A 339 39.08 -11.20 -4.41
C ASN A 339 38.39 -12.10 -5.47
N GLY A 340 37.40 -11.57 -6.22
CA GLY A 340 36.70 -12.32 -7.26
C GLY A 340 35.84 -13.47 -6.77
N SER A 341 35.33 -13.40 -5.53
CA SER A 341 34.44 -14.42 -4.94
C SER A 341 33.19 -13.79 -4.34
N ARG A 342 32.03 -14.44 -4.48
CA ARG A 342 30.78 -13.98 -3.84
C ARG A 342 30.69 -14.29 -2.35
N HIS A 343 31.69 -14.98 -1.82
CA HIS A 343 31.78 -15.35 -0.41
C HIS A 343 33.02 -14.69 0.19
N TYR A 344 32.80 -13.70 1.03
CA TYR A 344 33.88 -12.89 1.61
C TYR A 344 33.50 -12.37 3.00
N PRO A 345 34.49 -12.14 3.87
CA PRO A 345 34.22 -11.70 5.24
C PRO A 345 33.63 -10.30 5.25
N LEU A 346 32.69 -10.09 6.17
CA LEU A 346 32.23 -8.76 6.54
C LEU A 346 33.34 -8.02 7.31
N ARG A 347 33.21 -6.70 7.43
CA ARG A 347 34.11 -5.89 8.26
C ARG A 347 34.07 -6.38 9.71
N ASP A 348 35.22 -6.42 10.38
CA ASP A 348 35.24 -6.59 11.83
C ASP A 348 34.84 -5.25 12.49
N LEU A 349 33.77 -5.29 13.26
CA LEU A 349 33.15 -4.11 13.88
C LEU A 349 33.30 -4.09 15.40
N SER A 350 33.94 -5.11 15.99
CA SER A 350 34.00 -5.31 17.44
C SER A 350 34.51 -4.06 18.18
N ASP A 351 35.67 -3.55 17.77
CA ASP A 351 36.36 -2.42 18.39
C ASP A 351 36.05 -1.05 17.77
N THR A 352 35.10 -0.98 16.84
CA THR A 352 34.76 0.29 16.17
C THR A 352 34.08 1.27 17.12
N GLN A 353 34.55 2.52 17.08
CA GLN A 353 33.99 3.68 17.78
C GLN A 353 33.53 4.73 16.77
N GLY A 354 32.64 5.63 17.19
CA GLY A 354 32.24 6.77 16.35
C GLY A 354 33.32 7.85 16.29
N PRO A 355 33.23 8.79 15.33
CA PRO A 355 34.13 9.94 15.28
C PRO A 355 33.97 10.84 16.51
N ASN A 356 35.03 11.58 16.85
CA ASN A 356 34.97 12.59 17.90
C ASN A 356 34.17 13.81 17.40
N ASN A 357 33.07 14.14 18.08
CA ASN A 357 32.25 15.34 17.85
C ASN A 357 31.80 15.54 16.38
N PRO A 358 31.01 14.62 15.79
CA PRO A 358 30.53 14.80 14.43
C PRO A 358 29.65 16.05 14.29
N THR A 359 29.92 16.85 13.25
CA THR A 359 29.17 18.07 12.92
C THR A 359 28.25 17.77 11.76
N TYR A 360 27.14 17.11 12.06
CA TYR A 360 26.12 16.88 11.05
C TYR A 360 25.40 18.19 10.68
N GLY A 361 24.94 18.32 9.43
CA GLY A 361 24.25 19.54 8.97
C GLY A 361 22.88 19.77 9.63
N ASP A 362 22.30 20.95 9.46
CA ASP A 362 20.90 21.17 9.84
C ASP A 362 19.97 20.49 8.84
N ILE A 363 18.95 19.80 9.37
CA ILE A 363 17.97 19.10 8.53
C ILE A 363 16.80 20.04 8.30
N ALA A 364 16.72 20.61 7.10
CA ALA A 364 15.53 21.33 6.69
C ALA A 364 14.32 20.37 6.71
N PRO A 365 13.19 20.75 7.31
CA PRO A 365 11.99 19.95 7.24
C PRO A 365 11.59 19.77 5.77
N VAL A 366 11.23 18.54 5.39
CA VAL A 366 10.66 18.27 4.07
C VAL A 366 9.37 19.06 3.95
N THR A 367 9.43 20.19 3.24
CA THR A 367 8.29 21.05 2.99
C THR A 367 7.63 20.55 1.73
N ILE A 368 6.42 20.01 1.88
CA ILE A 368 5.54 19.76 0.74
C ILE A 368 4.74 21.04 0.57
N GLU A 369 4.62 21.53 -0.66
CA GLU A 369 3.66 22.58 -0.96
C GLU A 369 2.24 22.04 -0.74
N VAL A 370 1.61 22.43 0.36
CA VAL A 370 0.19 22.18 0.57
C VAL A 370 -0.57 23.02 -0.45
N VAL A 371 -1.29 22.36 -1.36
CA VAL A 371 -2.11 23.07 -2.35
C VAL A 371 -3.24 23.76 -1.61
N THR A 372 -3.05 25.06 -1.38
CA THR A 372 -4.07 25.93 -0.83
C THR A 372 -4.98 26.36 -1.97
N LEU A 373 -6.28 26.09 -1.84
CA LEU A 373 -7.26 26.58 -2.80
C LEU A 373 -7.61 28.02 -2.43
N GLU A 374 -7.52 28.90 -3.41
CA GLU A 374 -7.96 30.28 -3.30
C GLU A 374 -9.20 30.49 -4.16
N THR A 375 -10.27 30.96 -3.54
CA THR A 375 -11.56 31.15 -4.23
C THR A 375 -12.15 32.51 -3.88
N PRO A 376 -12.52 33.34 -4.87
CA PRO A 376 -13.18 34.60 -4.61
C PRO A 376 -14.56 34.36 -3.97
N GLY A 377 -14.95 35.25 -3.07
CA GLY A 377 -16.23 35.17 -2.40
C GLY A 377 -16.52 36.40 -1.56
N TYR A 378 -17.58 36.32 -0.76
CA TYR A 378 -17.94 37.40 0.15
C TYR A 378 -18.39 36.86 1.50
N ILE A 379 -18.27 37.73 2.50
CA ILE A 379 -18.90 37.57 3.80
C ILE A 379 -19.90 38.70 4.02
N ILE A 380 -20.93 38.46 4.82
CA ILE A 380 -21.77 39.51 5.40
C ILE A 380 -21.43 39.57 6.88
N HIS A 381 -20.55 40.49 7.26
CA HIS A 381 -20.22 40.71 8.66
C HIS A 381 -21.36 41.44 9.37
N ARG A 382 -21.53 41.16 10.67
CA ARG A 382 -22.62 41.75 11.45
C ARG A 382 -22.48 43.26 11.65
N GLU A 383 -21.26 43.76 11.77
CA GLU A 383 -20.97 45.17 12.08
C GLU A 383 -20.80 46.07 10.85
N TYR A 384 -20.06 45.61 9.84
CA TYR A 384 -19.67 46.42 8.68
C TYR A 384 -20.28 45.96 7.36
N GLY A 385 -21.20 44.99 7.39
CA GLY A 385 -21.95 44.58 6.21
C GLY A 385 -21.16 43.66 5.26
N ARG A 386 -21.43 43.79 3.96
CA ARG A 386 -20.86 42.91 2.94
C ARG A 386 -19.40 43.27 2.68
N VAL A 387 -18.51 42.28 2.70
CA VAL A 387 -17.10 42.40 2.39
C VAL A 387 -16.74 41.37 1.33
N GLU A 388 -16.18 41.84 0.21
CA GLU A 388 -15.64 41.00 -0.87
C GLU A 388 -14.19 40.62 -0.56
N GLY A 389 -13.77 39.44 -1.00
CA GLY A 389 -12.42 38.95 -0.71
C GLY A 389 -12.16 37.55 -1.25
N THR A 390 -11.12 36.93 -0.69
CA THR A 390 -10.66 35.60 -1.10
C THR A 390 -10.68 34.65 0.08
N PHE A 391 -11.29 33.49 -0.12
CA PHE A 391 -11.19 32.36 0.79
C PHE A 391 -9.96 31.54 0.46
N SER A 392 -9.17 31.23 1.48
CA SER A 392 -8.00 30.37 1.43
C SER A 392 -8.24 29.18 2.36
N TYR A 393 -8.24 27.98 1.80
CA TYR A 393 -8.52 26.75 2.53
C TYR A 393 -7.86 25.54 1.87
N THR A 394 -7.72 24.45 2.64
CA THR A 394 -7.44 23.14 2.04
C THR A 394 -8.73 22.37 1.82
N GLU A 395 -8.70 21.41 0.91
CA GLU A 395 -9.82 20.49 0.68
C GLU A 395 -10.24 19.72 1.95
N ARG A 396 -9.25 19.38 2.79
CA ARG A 396 -9.46 18.75 4.11
C ARG A 396 -10.26 19.64 5.05
N ASP A 397 -10.08 20.95 4.99
CA ASP A 397 -10.75 21.92 5.85
C ASP A 397 -12.25 22.04 5.52
N LEU A 398 -12.59 21.96 4.23
CA LEU A 398 -13.98 21.89 3.78
C LEU A 398 -14.67 20.59 4.24
N LEU A 399 -14.00 19.43 4.12
CA LEU A 399 -14.56 18.14 4.51
C LEU A 399 -14.80 18.03 6.02
N ARG A 400 -13.92 18.65 6.82
CA ARG A 400 -14.05 18.67 8.29
C ARG A 400 -14.98 19.76 8.79
N HIS A 401 -15.46 20.64 7.92
CA HIS A 401 -16.35 21.77 8.23
C HIS A 401 -15.82 22.62 9.39
N ASN A 402 -14.50 22.71 9.52
CA ASN A 402 -13.84 23.33 10.66
C ASN A 402 -13.49 24.76 10.26
N PHE A 403 -14.42 25.70 10.44
CA PHE A 403 -14.17 27.10 10.08
C PHE A 403 -13.31 27.78 11.16
N GLY A 404 -12.33 28.58 10.73
CA GLY A 404 -11.43 29.31 11.64
C GLY A 404 -10.07 29.61 10.99
N PRO A 405 -9.24 30.47 11.63
CA PRO A 405 -8.03 31.03 11.04
C PRO A 405 -6.97 29.99 10.61
N ARG A 406 -7.05 28.77 11.14
CA ARG A 406 -6.12 27.67 10.82
C ARG A 406 -6.56 26.81 9.63
N ASN A 407 -7.80 26.95 9.17
CA ASN A 407 -8.43 26.01 8.24
C ASN A 407 -9.11 26.73 7.06
N VAL A 408 -10.03 27.67 7.35
CA VAL A 408 -10.71 28.49 6.35
C VAL A 408 -10.45 29.95 6.69
N ARG A 409 -9.59 30.57 5.89
CA ARG A 409 -9.20 31.97 6.03
C ARG A 409 -9.96 32.82 5.01
N PHE A 410 -10.46 33.97 5.44
CA PHE A 410 -10.96 34.99 4.53
C PHE A 410 -10.08 36.23 4.62
N THR A 411 -9.69 36.74 3.46
CA THR A 411 -8.89 37.94 3.32
C THR A 411 -9.68 38.94 2.48
N ASP A 412 -9.88 40.16 2.96
CA ASP A 412 -10.54 41.21 2.19
C ASP A 412 -9.70 41.66 0.98
N GLN A 413 -10.27 42.52 0.13
CA GLN A 413 -9.55 43.08 -1.03
C GLN A 413 -8.29 43.89 -0.67
N GLY A 414 -8.17 44.35 0.58
CA GLY A 414 -7.00 45.06 1.09
C GLY A 414 -5.91 44.13 1.64
N GLY A 415 -6.11 42.80 1.60
CA GLY A 415 -5.16 41.85 2.14
C GLY A 415 -5.32 41.61 3.65
N ASN A 416 -6.35 42.17 4.29
CA ASN A 416 -6.55 42.02 5.74
C ASN A 416 -7.36 40.76 6.05
N TYR A 417 -6.91 40.02 7.06
CA TYR A 417 -7.68 38.89 7.57
C TYR A 417 -8.97 39.36 8.24
N VAL A 418 -10.08 38.72 7.90
CA VAL A 418 -11.37 38.91 8.57
C VAL A 418 -11.79 37.65 9.29
N GLU A 419 -12.27 37.79 10.53
CA GLU A 419 -12.67 36.65 11.36
C GLU A 419 -13.84 35.88 10.73
N VAL A 420 -13.62 34.59 10.43
CA VAL A 420 -14.66 33.67 9.97
C VAL A 420 -15.22 32.90 11.16
N SER A 421 -16.19 33.50 11.86
CA SER A 421 -16.92 32.83 12.95
C SER A 421 -18.42 33.11 12.91
N PRO A 422 -19.28 32.22 13.44
CA PRO A 422 -20.73 32.46 13.55
C PRO A 422 -21.08 33.65 14.46
N ARG A 423 -20.12 34.12 15.28
CA ARG A 423 -20.31 35.32 16.09
C ARG A 423 -20.13 36.57 15.24
N ALA A 424 -19.11 36.60 14.38
CA ALA A 424 -18.78 37.72 13.53
C ALA A 424 -19.71 37.83 12.30
N LEU A 425 -20.08 36.70 11.71
CA LEU A 425 -20.72 36.66 10.39
C LEU A 425 -22.24 36.42 10.46
N LYS A 426 -22.96 36.95 9.47
CA LYS A 426 -24.36 36.60 9.13
C LYS A 426 -24.40 35.58 8.00
N GLU A 427 -23.53 35.73 7.01
CA GLU A 427 -23.51 34.91 5.80
C GLU A 427 -22.08 34.86 5.26
N MET A 428 -21.76 33.79 4.53
CA MET A 428 -20.59 33.73 3.65
C MET A 428 -20.91 32.90 2.41
N ARG A 429 -20.34 33.30 1.27
CA ARG A 429 -20.43 32.55 0.01
C ARG A 429 -19.10 32.52 -0.71
N PHE A 430 -18.76 31.35 -1.24
CA PHE A 430 -17.60 31.11 -2.09
C PHE A 430 -17.83 29.83 -2.88
N ASP A 431 -17.43 29.82 -4.15
CA ASP A 431 -17.70 28.71 -5.09
C ASP A 431 -19.20 28.28 -5.04
N ALA A 432 -19.49 26.97 -4.92
CA ALA A 432 -20.84 26.43 -4.78
C ALA A 432 -21.34 26.40 -3.33
N TYR A 433 -20.62 27.03 -2.40
CA TYR A 433 -20.91 27.00 -0.98
C TYR A 433 -21.58 28.29 -0.51
N HIS A 434 -22.70 28.13 0.18
CA HIS A 434 -23.43 29.21 0.84
C HIS A 434 -23.66 28.81 2.28
N TYR A 435 -23.15 29.62 3.21
CA TYR A 435 -23.35 29.42 4.64
C TYR A 435 -24.04 30.62 5.26
N VAL A 436 -24.98 30.37 6.16
CA VAL A 436 -25.62 31.40 7.00
C VAL A 436 -25.32 31.12 8.46
N SER A 437 -25.20 32.17 9.26
CA SER A 437 -25.03 32.06 10.69
C SER A 437 -26.37 32.31 11.39
N ASP A 438 -26.83 31.32 12.14
CA ASP A 438 -28.12 31.39 12.81
C ASP A 438 -28.10 30.80 14.22
N ARG A 439 -29.10 31.17 15.04
CA ARG A 439 -29.32 30.68 16.40
C ARG A 439 -30.58 29.83 16.43
N LEU A 440 -30.43 28.52 16.61
CA LEU A 440 -31.57 27.63 16.81
C LEU A 440 -32.24 27.89 18.16
N GLY A 441 -33.56 27.72 18.24
CA GLY A 441 -34.31 27.74 19.50
C GLY A 441 -34.01 26.54 20.40
N SER A 442 -34.15 26.71 21.72
CA SER A 442 -33.77 25.74 22.77
C SER A 442 -34.45 24.37 22.70
N GLY A 443 -35.54 24.24 21.96
CA GLY A 443 -36.26 22.97 21.78
C GLY A 443 -35.64 22.02 20.73
N LEU A 444 -34.64 22.46 19.95
CA LEU A 444 -34.12 21.70 18.80
C LEU A 444 -32.72 21.10 19.01
N VAL A 445 -31.97 21.59 19.99
CA VAL A 445 -30.61 21.11 20.34
C VAL A 445 -30.45 21.10 21.86
N THR A 446 -29.95 20.00 22.42
CA THR A 446 -29.58 19.93 23.84
C THR A 446 -28.23 20.65 24.04
N GLY A 447 -28.25 21.89 24.52
CA GLY A 447 -27.01 22.65 24.78
C GLY A 447 -27.20 24.16 24.87
N LYS A 448 -26.11 24.89 25.16
CA LYS A 448 -26.11 26.37 25.13
C LYS A 448 -26.40 26.87 23.71
N LEU A 449 -27.32 27.82 23.60
CA LEU A 449 -27.75 28.45 22.34
C LEU A 449 -26.63 29.32 21.74
N LEU A 450 -25.67 28.70 21.04
CA LEU A 450 -24.62 29.39 20.31
C LEU A 450 -24.98 29.53 18.82
N ASN A 451 -24.54 30.65 18.22
CA ASN A 451 -24.58 30.79 16.76
C ASN A 451 -23.71 29.68 16.14
N ASN A 452 -24.24 29.03 15.10
CA ASN A 452 -23.52 28.08 14.28
C ASN A 452 -23.60 28.48 12.82
N PHE A 453 -22.74 27.91 11.98
CA PHE A 453 -22.92 28.00 10.54
C PHE A 453 -23.87 26.92 10.07
N TYR A 454 -24.66 27.25 9.05
CA TYR A 454 -25.52 26.33 8.34
C TYR A 454 -25.23 26.44 6.88
N ARG A 455 -24.92 25.31 6.24
CA ARG A 455 -24.82 25.28 4.79
C ARG A 455 -26.24 25.33 4.22
N VAL A 456 -26.52 26.32 3.39
CA VAL A 456 -27.78 26.44 2.67
C VAL A 456 -27.71 25.45 1.50
N LEU A 457 -28.58 24.44 1.53
CA LEU A 457 -28.72 23.44 0.47
C LEU A 457 -29.76 23.85 -0.56
N GLU A 458 -30.84 24.52 -0.11
CA GLU A 458 -31.88 25.11 -0.95
C GLU A 458 -32.31 26.44 -0.36
N ASP A 459 -32.52 27.43 -1.24
CA ASP A 459 -32.94 28.78 -0.89
C ASP A 459 -34.12 29.20 -1.77
N GLY A 460 -35.22 29.61 -1.15
CA GLY A 460 -36.50 29.87 -1.83
C GLY A 460 -37.61 30.18 -0.83
N LYS A 461 -38.86 29.85 -1.17
CA LYS A 461 -40.00 29.94 -0.23
C LYS A 461 -39.76 29.12 1.03
N MET A 462 -39.06 28.01 0.87
CA MET A 462 -38.64 27.09 1.91
C MET A 462 -37.13 26.87 1.82
N LYS A 463 -36.43 27.21 2.91
CA LYS A 463 -34.98 26.99 3.01
C LYS A 463 -34.69 25.61 3.59
N LEU A 464 -33.77 24.87 2.97
CA LEU A 464 -33.17 23.66 3.54
C LEU A 464 -31.74 23.99 3.96
N MET A 465 -31.44 23.79 5.24
CA MET A 465 -30.14 24.14 5.80
C MET A 465 -29.53 22.95 6.54
N GLU A 466 -28.22 22.76 6.42
CA GLU A 466 -27.44 21.70 7.05
C GLU A 466 -26.55 22.31 8.15
N LEU A 467 -26.74 21.92 9.42
CA LEU A 467 -25.89 22.39 10.52
C LEU A 467 -24.43 22.00 10.32
N GLN A 468 -23.55 22.99 10.42
CA GLN A 468 -22.10 22.86 10.46
C GLN A 468 -21.61 23.33 11.82
N ALA A 469 -21.36 22.39 12.72
CA ALA A 469 -20.98 22.70 14.10
C ALA A 469 -19.62 23.41 14.11
N PHE A 470 -19.62 24.67 14.58
CA PHE A 470 -18.41 25.48 14.69
C PHE A 470 -17.65 25.21 16.00
N TYR A 471 -18.36 24.77 17.04
CA TYR A 471 -17.79 24.41 18.34
C TYR A 471 -17.89 22.88 18.51
N PRO A 472 -16.83 22.13 18.16
CA PRO A 472 -16.80 20.68 18.28
C PRO A 472 -16.44 20.29 19.73
N ASP A 473 -17.28 20.65 20.71
CA ASP A 473 -17.26 19.89 21.95
C ASP A 473 -17.88 18.51 21.65
N ASP A 474 -17.32 17.43 22.23
CA ASP A 474 -17.45 15.99 21.92
C ASP A 474 -18.87 15.38 21.72
N SER A 475 -19.94 16.17 21.72
CA SER A 475 -21.27 15.74 21.31
C SER A 475 -21.40 15.74 19.78
N ASP A 476 -21.36 14.54 19.18
CA ASP A 476 -21.70 14.21 17.78
C ASP A 476 -22.82 15.15 17.25
N PRO A 477 -22.48 16.21 16.50
CA PRO A 477 -23.49 17.06 15.91
C PRO A 477 -24.03 16.27 14.73
N ARG A 478 -25.01 15.40 15.00
CA ARG A 478 -25.83 14.79 13.97
C ARG A 478 -26.20 15.90 13.00
N THR A 479 -25.89 15.73 11.72
CA THR A 479 -26.26 16.67 10.66
C THR A 479 -27.74 16.99 10.80
N LEU A 480 -28.04 18.18 11.33
CA LEU A 480 -29.38 18.64 11.56
C LEU A 480 -29.83 19.36 10.31
N TYR A 481 -30.84 18.82 9.63
CA TYR A 481 -31.50 19.59 8.58
C TYR A 481 -32.56 20.48 9.21
N ILE A 482 -32.58 21.75 8.82
CA ILE A 482 -33.60 22.70 9.23
C ILE A 482 -34.35 23.10 7.98
N ILE A 483 -35.68 23.03 8.09
CA ILE A 483 -36.59 23.63 7.14
C ILE A 483 -37.14 24.90 7.77
N ARG A 484 -37.23 25.99 7.00
CA ARG A 484 -37.88 27.22 7.44
C ARG A 484 -39.17 27.51 6.66
N PRO A 485 -40.27 26.74 6.87
CA PRO A 485 -41.57 27.11 6.31
C PRO A 485 -42.06 28.41 6.95
N ASN A 486 -42.41 29.41 6.12
CA ASN A 486 -42.99 30.67 6.59
C ASN A 486 -42.18 31.35 7.72
N GLY A 487 -40.84 31.26 7.65
CA GLY A 487 -39.94 31.86 8.64
C GLY A 487 -39.77 31.08 9.95
N LYS A 488 -40.41 29.91 10.13
CA LYS A 488 -40.31 29.11 11.37
C LYS A 488 -39.38 27.92 11.21
N ASP A 489 -38.44 27.74 12.14
CA ASP A 489 -37.50 26.62 12.08
C ASP A 489 -38.12 25.29 12.49
N VAL A 490 -37.99 24.30 11.61
CA VAL A 490 -38.40 22.91 11.82
C VAL A 490 -37.18 22.02 11.66
N SER A 491 -36.75 21.39 12.75
CA SER A 491 -35.69 20.41 12.73
C SER A 491 -36.16 19.08 12.18
N LEU A 492 -35.46 18.57 11.16
CA LEU A 492 -35.62 17.20 10.67
C LEU A 492 -34.69 16.22 11.41
N ASN A 493 -34.33 16.48 12.67
CA ASN A 493 -33.54 15.53 13.46
C ASN A 493 -34.21 14.16 13.41
N PHE A 494 -33.52 13.17 12.83
CA PHE A 494 -34.17 11.90 12.59
C PHE A 494 -34.50 11.10 13.86
N SER A 495 -34.02 11.54 15.02
CA SER A 495 -34.40 10.99 16.32
C SER A 495 -35.54 11.73 17.02
N ASN A 496 -36.09 12.81 16.44
CA ASN A 496 -37.23 13.51 17.03
C ASN A 496 -38.52 12.66 16.86
N PRO A 497 -39.24 12.31 17.94
CA PRO A 497 -40.48 11.52 17.89
C PRO A 497 -41.59 12.13 17.02
N ARG A 498 -41.57 13.45 16.78
CA ARG A 498 -42.49 14.13 15.84
C ARG A 498 -42.47 13.50 14.44
N TRP A 499 -41.35 12.88 14.07
CA TRP A 499 -41.17 12.21 12.78
C TRP A 499 -41.44 10.70 12.82
N ALA A 500 -41.98 10.16 13.93
CA ALA A 500 -42.33 8.74 14.03
C ALA A 500 -43.33 8.32 12.93
N ASN A 501 -44.24 9.22 12.55
CA ASN A 501 -45.06 9.09 11.35
C ASN A 501 -44.58 10.06 10.26
N TRP A 502 -43.42 9.76 9.67
CA TRP A 502 -42.72 10.61 8.70
C TRP A 502 -43.63 11.15 7.61
N LYS A 503 -44.35 10.27 6.90
CA LYS A 503 -45.20 10.65 5.75
C LYS A 503 -46.23 11.70 6.15
N SER A 504 -46.97 11.44 7.23
CA SER A 504 -47.99 12.37 7.72
C SER A 504 -47.40 13.66 8.28
N ALA A 505 -46.29 13.59 9.01
CA ALA A 505 -45.67 14.77 9.64
C ALA A 505 -44.98 15.67 8.61
N PHE A 506 -44.32 15.08 7.60
CA PHE A 506 -43.62 15.80 6.56
C PHE A 506 -44.58 16.41 5.54
N ALA A 507 -45.65 15.69 5.15
CA ALA A 507 -46.68 16.24 4.26
C ALA A 507 -47.34 17.51 4.81
N LYS A 508 -47.49 17.64 6.13
CA LYS A 508 -48.04 18.85 6.78
C LYS A 508 -47.16 20.09 6.63
N ILE A 509 -45.89 19.94 6.24
CA ILE A 509 -45.03 21.10 5.97
C ILE A 509 -45.46 21.78 4.65
N PHE A 510 -46.14 21.05 3.77
CA PHE A 510 -46.57 21.47 2.44
C PHE A 510 -48.11 21.56 2.38
N GLU A 511 -48.73 22.22 3.36
CA GLU A 511 -50.20 22.37 3.48
C GLU A 511 -50.88 23.02 2.29
N ASP A 512 -50.16 23.88 1.61
CA ASP A 512 -50.54 24.64 0.42
C ASP A 512 -50.12 23.97 -0.90
N CYS A 513 -49.56 22.75 -0.87
CA CYS A 513 -49.12 22.01 -2.06
C CYS A 513 -49.73 20.60 -2.14
N PRO A 514 -51.00 20.46 -2.59
CA PRO A 514 -51.75 19.20 -2.56
C PRO A 514 -51.05 18.04 -3.29
N ARG A 515 -50.43 18.32 -4.44
CA ARG A 515 -49.68 17.32 -5.21
C ARG A 515 -48.52 16.72 -4.40
N LEU A 516 -47.71 17.56 -3.79
CA LEU A 516 -46.57 17.12 -2.99
C LEU A 516 -47.02 16.37 -1.73
N GLN A 517 -48.13 16.78 -1.11
CA GLN A 517 -48.71 16.01 -0.01
C GLN A 517 -49.12 14.60 -0.43
N ALA A 518 -49.78 14.45 -1.58
CA ALA A 518 -50.21 13.16 -2.08
C ALA A 518 -49.00 12.25 -2.34
N SER A 519 -47.97 12.78 -3.00
CA SER A 519 -46.69 12.10 -3.25
C SER A 519 -46.00 11.64 -1.95
N ILE A 520 -45.87 12.52 -0.95
CA ILE A 520 -45.30 12.18 0.35
C ILE A 520 -46.13 11.11 1.08
N LYS A 521 -47.46 11.22 1.08
CA LYS A 521 -48.38 10.26 1.73
C LYS A 521 -48.36 8.90 1.04
N ALA A 522 -48.24 8.85 -0.29
CA ALA A 522 -48.00 7.63 -1.05
C ALA A 522 -46.66 6.98 -0.68
N GLY A 523 -45.68 7.79 -0.26
CA GLY A 523 -44.35 7.35 0.14
C GLY A 523 -43.30 7.48 -0.93
N GLU A 524 -43.54 8.32 -1.93
CA GLU A 524 -42.58 8.64 -2.99
C GLU A 524 -41.42 9.51 -2.46
N VAL A 525 -41.64 10.20 -1.34
CA VAL A 525 -40.62 10.95 -0.60
C VAL A 525 -40.30 10.22 0.71
N GLU A 526 -39.25 9.41 0.67
CA GLU A 526 -38.70 8.76 1.85
C GLU A 526 -37.92 9.76 2.72
N ARG A 527 -37.50 9.26 3.88
CA ARG A 527 -36.73 10.01 4.87
C ARG A 527 -35.25 10.08 4.49
N ASP A 528 -34.97 10.56 3.29
CA ASP A 528 -33.65 10.71 2.68
C ASP A 528 -33.36 12.18 2.33
N ARG A 529 -32.09 12.59 2.41
CA ARG A 529 -31.69 13.98 2.16
C ARG A 529 -32.05 14.45 0.75
N GLU A 530 -31.75 13.65 -0.27
CA GLU A 530 -31.95 14.08 -1.66
C GLU A 530 -33.44 14.14 -2.00
N GLN A 531 -34.24 13.23 -1.44
CA GLN A 531 -35.69 13.26 -1.63
C GLN A 531 -36.37 14.40 -0.87
N ILE A 532 -35.94 14.69 0.36
CA ILE A 532 -36.36 15.89 1.10
C ILE A 532 -36.00 17.15 0.30
N ARG A 533 -34.76 17.23 -0.20
CA ARG A 533 -34.29 18.34 -1.02
C ARG A 533 -35.13 18.49 -2.29
N SER A 534 -35.37 17.40 -3.01
CA SER A 534 -36.19 17.38 -4.22
C SER A 534 -37.60 17.87 -3.94
N ALA A 535 -38.23 17.44 -2.85
CA ALA A 535 -39.55 17.90 -2.44
C ALA A 535 -39.57 19.41 -2.17
N ILE A 536 -38.54 19.93 -1.50
CA ILE A 536 -38.39 21.37 -1.24
C ILE A 536 -38.16 22.16 -2.53
N VAL A 537 -37.39 21.63 -3.49
CA VAL A 537 -37.22 22.24 -4.82
C VAL A 537 -38.56 22.31 -5.56
N THR A 538 -39.31 21.20 -5.62
CA THR A 538 -40.65 21.17 -6.24
C THR A 538 -41.57 22.22 -5.63
N TYR A 539 -41.58 22.32 -4.30
CA TYR A 539 -42.36 23.34 -3.59
C TYR A 539 -41.91 24.77 -3.89
N ASN A 540 -40.60 25.02 -3.92
CA ASN A 540 -40.03 26.34 -4.23
C ASN A 540 -40.31 26.78 -5.67
N MET A 541 -40.56 25.84 -6.58
CA MET A 541 -40.89 26.09 -7.99
C MET A 541 -42.40 26.27 -8.26
N ASP A 542 -43.25 26.24 -7.23
CA ASP A 542 -44.72 26.33 -7.35
C ASP A 542 -45.36 25.21 -8.20
N ASP A 543 -44.70 24.06 -8.34
CA ASP A 543 -45.23 22.89 -9.06
C ASP A 543 -46.21 22.08 -8.20
N CYS A 544 -47.31 22.73 -7.82
CA CYS A 544 -48.29 22.24 -6.85
C CYS A 544 -49.66 21.89 -7.43
N SER A 545 -49.89 22.10 -8.74
CA SER A 545 -51.13 21.70 -9.41
C SER A 545 -51.22 20.18 -9.60
N MET A 546 -52.42 19.64 -9.39
CA MET A 546 -52.77 18.30 -9.87
C MET A 546 -53.42 18.48 -11.24
N ASP A 547 -52.63 18.33 -12.31
CA ASP A 547 -53.18 18.22 -13.66
C ASP A 547 -53.77 16.82 -13.89
#